data_AF-A0AAZ3SAB9-F1
#
_entry.id   AF-A0AAZ3SAB9-F1
#
_cell.length_a   1.000
_cell.length_b   1.000
_cell.length_c   1.000
_cell.angle_alpha   90.00
_cell.angle_beta   90.00
_cell.angle_gamma   90.00
#
_symmetry.space_group_name_H-M   'P 1'
#
loop_
_entity.id
_entity.type
_entity.pdbx_description
1 polymer ?
#
loop_
_entity_poly.entity_id
_entity_poly.type
_entity_poly.pdbx_seq_one_letter_code
_entity_poly.pdbx_strand_id
1 'polypeptide(L)'
;MTQVICVKVLEWPSQSTDLNPIENLWAELKKHVRARRPTNLTQLHQLCQEEWAKIHPTYCGKLVEGYPKRLTQVKQFKGNAVKY
;
A
#
# COMPACT_ATOMS: atom_id res chain seq x y z
N MET A 1 23.98 21.29 10.35
CA MET A 1 23.70 21.49 8.91
C MET A 1 22.38 20.81 8.62
N THR A 2 21.29 21.55 8.48
CA THR A 2 19.99 20.98 8.14
C THR A 2 19.97 20.70 6.64
N GLN A 3 19.95 19.44 6.26
CA GLN A 3 19.85 19.05 4.86
C GLN A 3 18.46 19.43 4.36
N VAL A 4 18.38 20.38 3.42
CA VAL A 4 17.12 20.69 2.73
C VAL A 4 16.79 19.48 1.87
N ILE A 5 15.76 18.72 2.25
CA ILE A 5 15.31 17.56 1.49
C ILE A 5 14.51 18.08 0.29
N CYS A 6 15.09 18.02 -0.91
CA CYS A 6 14.38 18.30 -2.16
C CYS A 6 13.65 17.02 -2.60
N VAL A 7 12.40 16.85 -2.16
CA VAL A 7 11.55 15.72 -2.55
C VAL A 7 10.78 16.08 -3.82
N LYS A 8 10.89 15.23 -4.86
CA LYS A 8 10.00 15.30 -6.02
C LYS A 8 8.66 14.68 -5.65
N VAL A 9 7.59 15.45 -5.76
CA VAL A 9 6.22 15.00 -5.49
C VAL A 9 5.64 14.42 -6.78
N LEU A 10 5.04 13.24 -6.69
CA LEU A 10 4.33 12.62 -7.81
C LEU A 10 2.98 13.34 -8.03
N GLU A 11 2.62 13.59 -9.28
CA GLU A 11 1.30 14.11 -9.62
C GLU A 11 0.22 13.10 -9.21
N TRP A 12 -0.79 13.56 -8.48
CA TRP A 12 -1.79 12.68 -7.88
C TRP A 12 -3.22 13.13 -8.19
N PRO A 13 -4.02 12.31 -8.89
CA PRO A 13 -5.44 12.59 -9.09
C PRO A 13 -6.23 12.40 -7.79
N SER A 14 -7.22 13.27 -7.57
CA SER A 14 -8.12 13.15 -6.42
C SER A 14 -8.91 11.82 -6.46
N GLN A 15 -9.33 11.33 -5.30
CA GLN A 15 -10.17 10.13 -5.13
C GLN A 15 -9.61 8.82 -5.75
N SER A 16 -8.32 8.79 -6.11
CA SER A 16 -7.70 7.65 -6.82
C SER A 16 -6.97 6.71 -5.86
N THR A 17 -7.67 6.19 -4.85
CA THR A 17 -7.09 5.20 -3.92
C THR A 17 -6.69 3.91 -4.63
N ASP A 18 -7.32 3.62 -5.76
CA ASP A 18 -7.00 2.51 -6.66
C ASP A 18 -5.63 2.58 -7.31
N LEU A 19 -5.10 3.79 -7.42
CA LEU A 19 -3.75 4.07 -7.85
C LEU A 19 -2.74 4.07 -6.70
N ASN A 20 -3.14 3.81 -5.45
CA ASN A 20 -2.16 3.76 -4.36
C ASN A 20 -1.77 2.32 -4.01
N PRO A 21 -0.54 1.86 -4.34
CA PRO A 21 -0.12 0.50 -4.00
C PRO A 21 -0.05 0.24 -2.49
N ILE A 22 -0.01 1.28 -1.64
CA ILE A 22 -0.04 1.10 -0.18
C ILE A 22 -1.36 0.48 0.31
N GLU A 23 -2.46 0.65 -0.42
CA GLU A 23 -3.75 0.05 -0.03
C GLU A 23 -3.68 -1.48 -0.03
N ASN A 24 -2.99 -2.06 -1.01
CA ASN A 24 -2.74 -3.51 -1.07
C ASN A 24 -1.78 -3.96 0.04
N LEU A 25 -0.83 -3.11 0.44
CA LEU A 25 0.08 -3.39 1.54
C LEU A 25 -0.67 -3.39 2.88
N TRP A 26 -1.56 -2.42 3.10
CA TRP A 26 -2.43 -2.39 4.27
C TRP A 26 -3.38 -3.57 4.33
N ALA A 27 -3.92 -4.00 3.19
CA ALA A 27 -4.77 -5.19 3.11
C ALA A 27 -4.00 -6.45 3.56
N GLU A 28 -2.78 -6.63 3.07
CA GLU A 28 -1.93 -7.76 3.45
C GLU A 28 -1.55 -7.73 4.94
N LEU A 29 -1.18 -6.55 5.47
CA LEU A 29 -0.91 -6.41 6.91
C LEU A 29 -2.13 -6.78 7.75
N LYS A 30 -3.31 -6.22 7.44
CA LYS A 30 -4.55 -6.49 8.17
C LYS A 30 -4.91 -7.97 8.14
N LYS A 31 -4.67 -8.66 7.02
CA LYS A 31 -4.90 -10.11 6.88
C LYS A 31 -4.04 -10.90 7.88
N HIS A 32 -2.74 -10.62 7.96
CA HIS A 32 -1.83 -11.31 8.88
C HIS A 32 -2.11 -11.00 10.34
N VAL A 33 -2.32 -9.73 10.68
CA VAL A 33 -2.68 -9.30 12.04
C VAL A 33 -4.00 -9.94 12.49
N ARG A 34 -5.01 -9.96 11.62
CA ARG A 34 -6.32 -10.58 11.91
C ARG A 34 -6.19 -12.09 12.12
N ALA A 35 -5.33 -12.78 11.38
CA ALA A 35 -5.10 -14.21 11.54
C ALA A 35 -4.58 -14.57 12.94
N ARG A 36 -3.84 -13.66 13.59
CA ARG A 36 -3.32 -13.81 14.95
C ARG A 36 -4.30 -13.41 16.07
N ARG A 37 -5.48 -12.89 15.71
CA ARG A 37 -6.62 -12.61 16.62
C ARG A 37 -6.23 -11.83 17.90
N PRO A 38 -5.69 -10.61 17.81
CA PRO A 38 -5.42 -9.79 18.99
C PRO A 38 -6.69 -9.54 19.80
N THR A 39 -6.58 -9.57 21.13
CA THR A 39 -7.72 -9.38 22.05
C THR A 39 -7.70 -8.03 22.77
N ASN A 40 -6.64 -7.25 22.62
CA ASN A 40 -6.49 -5.91 23.18
C ASN A 40 -5.58 -5.03 22.32
N LEU A 41 -5.57 -3.72 22.59
CA LEU A 41 -4.83 -2.73 21.80
C LEU A 41 -3.31 -2.91 21.90
N THR A 42 -2.78 -3.32 23.05
CA THR A 42 -1.34 -3.57 23.24
C THR A 42 -0.87 -4.70 22.33
N GLN A 43 -1.61 -5.82 22.32
CA GLN A 43 -1.34 -6.92 21.40
C GLN A 43 -1.51 -6.48 19.95
N LEU A 44 -2.59 -5.79 19.60
CA LEU A 44 -2.80 -5.31 18.23
C LEU A 44 -1.61 -4.47 17.73
N HIS A 45 -1.14 -3.53 18.54
CA HIS A 45 0.01 -2.69 18.18
C HIS A 45 1.29 -3.51 17.97
N GLN A 46 1.60 -4.41 18.91
CA GLN A 46 2.76 -5.30 18.81
C GLN A 46 2.70 -6.18 17.56
N LEU A 47 1.52 -6.77 17.29
CA LEU A 47 1.30 -7.61 16.12
C LEU A 47 1.45 -6.83 14.80
N CYS A 48 0.97 -5.59 14.74
CA CYS A 48 1.19 -4.74 13.56
C CYS A 48 2.67 -4.55 13.26
N GLN A 49 3.50 -4.30 14.27
CA GLN A 49 4.95 -4.15 14.09
C GLN A 49 5.62 -5.46 13.65
N GLU A 50 5.28 -6.57 14.30
CA GLU A 50 5.83 -7.89 13.97
C GLU A 50 5.45 -8.35 12.56
N GLU A 51 4.18 -8.21 12.17
CA GLU A 51 3.73 -8.61 10.84
C GLU A 51 4.26 -7.66 9.75
N TRP A 52 4.38 -6.36 10.04
CA TRP A 52 5.00 -5.41 9.12
C TRP A 52 6.45 -5.78 8.81
N ALA A 53 7.25 -6.13 9.84
CA ALA A 53 8.63 -6.54 9.68
C ALA A 53 8.79 -7.85 8.86
N LYS A 54 7.75 -8.67 8.79
CA LYS A 54 7.73 -9.92 7.99
C LYS A 54 7.34 -9.70 6.53
N ILE A 55 6.79 -8.54 6.16
CA ILE A 55 6.40 -8.29 4.77
C ILE A 55 7.67 -8.25 3.93
N HIS A 56 7.82 -9.27 3.08
CA HIS A 56 9.04 -9.43 2.30
C HIS A 56 9.16 -8.32 1.24
N PRO A 57 10.36 -7.75 1.00
CA PRO A 57 10.55 -6.71 -0.02
C PRO A 57 10.08 -7.11 -1.43
N THR A 58 10.12 -8.40 -1.76
CA THR A 58 9.62 -8.90 -3.05
C THR A 58 8.09 -8.77 -3.20
N TYR A 59 7.33 -8.77 -2.11
CA TYR A 59 5.89 -8.46 -2.16
C TYR A 59 5.68 -7.01 -2.58
N CYS A 60 6.42 -6.07 -1.98
CA CYS A 60 6.40 -4.66 -2.36
C CYS A 60 6.84 -4.46 -3.81
N GLY A 61 7.89 -5.16 -4.26
CA GLY A 61 8.34 -5.15 -5.66
C GLY A 61 7.22 -5.53 -6.63
N LYS A 62 6.50 -6.63 -6.36
CA LYS A 62 5.37 -7.07 -7.20
C LYS A 62 4.23 -6.05 -7.28
N LEU A 63 3.94 -5.33 -6.18
CA LEU A 63 2.92 -4.27 -6.19
C LEU A 63 3.31 -3.13 -7.13
N VAL A 64 4.58 -2.75 -7.13
CA VAL A 64 5.11 -1.68 -7.99
C VAL A 64 5.22 -2.15 -9.45
N GLU A 65 5.70 -3.37 -9.70
CA GLU A 65 5.77 -3.96 -11.04
C GLU A 65 4.40 -4.08 -11.72
N GLY A 66 3.34 -4.31 -10.94
CA GLY A 66 1.96 -4.35 -11.42
C GLY A 66 1.36 -2.98 -11.74
N TYR A 67 2.00 -1.89 -11.29
CA TYR A 67 1.44 -0.53 -11.36
C TYR A 67 1.10 -0.04 -12.77
N PRO A 68 1.95 -0.26 -13.81
CA PRO A 68 1.63 0.16 -15.17
C PRO A 68 0.32 -0.44 -15.71
N LYS A 69 -0.04 -1.65 -15.26
CA LYS A 69 -1.31 -2.29 -15.67
C LYS A 69 -2.52 -1.50 -15.14
N ARG A 70 -2.44 -0.95 -13.92
CA ARG A 70 -3.52 -0.10 -13.36
C ARG A 70 -3.70 1.17 -14.18
N LEU A 71 -2.59 1.82 -14.56
CA LEU A 71 -2.63 3.01 -15.39
C LEU A 71 -3.28 2.73 -16.76
N THR A 72 -2.96 1.57 -17.36
CA THR A 72 -3.61 1.14 -18.61
C THR A 72 -5.12 0.94 -18.42
N GLN A 73 -5.55 0.32 -17.31
CA GLN A 73 -6.97 0.14 -17.01
C GLN A 73 -7.68 1.49 -16.80
N VAL A 74 -7.07 2.44 -16.08
CA VAL A 74 -7.66 3.78 -15.87
C VAL A 74 -7.88 4.48 -17.21
N LYS A 75 -6.92 4.37 -18.13
CA LYS A 75 -7.07 4.90 -19.50
C LYS A 75 -8.22 4.21 -20.25
N GLN A 76 -8.30 2.88 -20.18
CA GLN A 76 -9.37 2.10 -20.82
C GLN A 76 -10.75 2.47 -20.27
N PHE A 77 -10.85 2.70 -18.97
CA PHE A 77 -12.09 3.11 -18.30
C PHE A 77 -12.32 4.62 -18.29
N LYS A 78 -11.51 5.39 -19.03
CA LYS A 78 -11.64 6.85 -19.18
C LYS A 78 -11.69 7.59 -17.84
N GLY A 79 -10.84 7.17 -16.90
CA GLY A 79 -10.76 7.78 -15.56
C GLY A 79 -11.76 7.24 -14.54
N ASN A 80 -12.64 6.30 -14.92
CA ASN A 80 -13.49 5.61 -13.95
C ASN A 80 -12.68 4.59 -13.12
N ALA A 81 -13.22 4.24 -11.96
CA ALA A 81 -12.59 3.36 -10.99
C ALA A 81 -12.14 2.01 -11.61
N VAL A 82 -10.92 1.58 -11.26
CA VAL A 82 -10.38 0.29 -11.67
C VAL A 82 -10.40 -0.72 -10.53
N LYS A 83 -10.48 -2.02 -10.86
CA LYS A 83 -10.27 -3.10 -9.89
C LYS A 83 -8.79 -3.43 -9.78
N TYR A 84 -8.29 -3.63 -8.56
CA TYR A 84 -6.89 -3.89 -8.25
C TYR A 84 -6.72 -4.72 -6.98
#